data_AF-A0A3D0YGJ3-F1
#
_entry.id   AF-A0A3D0YGJ3-F1
#
_cell.length_a   1.000
_cell.length_b   1.000
_cell.length_c   1.000
_cell.angle_alpha   90.00
_cell.angle_beta   90.00
_cell.angle_gamma   90.00
#
_symmetry.space_group_name_H-M   'P 1'
#
loop_
_entity.id
_entity.type
_entity.pdbx_description
1 polymer ?
#
loop_
_entity_poly.entity_id
_entity_poly.type
_entity_poly.pdbx_seq_one_letter_code
_entity_poly.pdbx_strand_id
1 'polypeptide(L)'
;MESFIAIDFETANQHRSSICSVGVVRVEDGTIRDRFYSLIKPNPNFYCHWATEIHGINYYDTIDARPFPEVWKNIEEKFSGLPFVAHNSSFDEGCLKAVYELYN
;
A
#
# COMPACT_ATOMS: atom_id res chain seq x y z
N MET A 1 15.84 19.69 4.57
CA MET A 1 15.59 18.32 4.08
C MET A 1 14.21 18.38 3.43
N GLU A 2 14.05 17.92 2.20
CA GLU A 2 12.76 18.09 1.50
C GLU A 2 11.65 17.29 2.19
N SER A 3 10.44 17.85 2.21
CA SER A 3 9.25 17.20 2.75
C SER A 3 8.65 16.26 1.71
N PHE A 4 8.29 15.04 2.11
CA PHE A 4 7.76 14.02 1.22
C PHE A 4 6.79 13.08 1.94
N ILE A 5 6.06 12.29 1.15
CA ILE A 5 5.24 11.19 1.65
C ILE A 5 5.89 9.88 1.19
N ALA A 6 6.41 9.09 2.12
CA ALA A 6 6.86 7.73 1.80
C ALA A 6 5.66 6.78 1.75
N ILE A 7 5.61 5.93 0.73
CA ILE A 7 4.60 4.88 0.58
C ILE A 7 5.29 3.55 0.25
N ASP A 8 4.70 2.47 0.75
CA ASP A 8 5.18 1.11 0.58
C ASP A 8 3.99 0.14 0.57
N PHE A 9 4.01 -0.83 -0.35
CA PHE A 9 2.97 -1.84 -0.49
C PHE A 9 3.49 -3.27 -0.35
N GLU A 10 2.68 -4.11 0.28
CA GLU A 10 2.84 -5.56 0.24
C GLU A 10 1.77 -6.19 -0.66
N THR A 11 2.11 -7.26 -1.35
CA THR A 11 1.19 -8.00 -2.24
C THR A 11 1.00 -9.43 -1.76
N ALA A 12 -0.25 -9.91 -1.74
CA ALA A 12 -0.58 -11.28 -1.32
C ALA A 12 -0.02 -12.36 -2.26
N ASN A 13 0.13 -12.03 -3.55
CA ASN A 13 0.57 -12.95 -4.58
C ASN A 13 1.34 -12.21 -5.69
N GLN A 14 1.67 -12.90 -6.78
CA GLN A 14 2.45 -12.35 -7.89
C GLN A 14 1.75 -11.22 -8.67
N HIS A 15 0.46 -10.99 -8.46
CA HIS A 15 -0.28 -9.95 -9.16
C HIS A 15 -0.09 -8.60 -8.46
N ARG A 16 0.30 -7.59 -9.24
CA ARG A 16 0.46 -6.20 -8.78
C ARG A 16 -0.80 -5.60 -8.16
N SER A 17 -1.98 -6.05 -8.58
CA SER A 17 -3.27 -5.63 -8.03
C SER A 17 -3.60 -6.25 -6.66
N SER A 18 -2.85 -7.29 -6.24
CA SER A 18 -3.11 -8.06 -5.02
C SER A 18 -2.58 -7.39 -3.75
N ILE A 19 -2.61 -6.07 -3.67
CA ILE A 19 -2.13 -5.31 -2.51
C ILE A 19 -2.87 -5.79 -1.25
N CYS A 20 -2.11 -6.25 -0.26
CA CYS A 20 -2.64 -6.78 1.01
C CYS A 20 -2.33 -5.86 2.21
N SER A 21 -1.39 -4.94 2.06
CA SER A 21 -1.19 -3.85 3.03
C SER A 21 -0.55 -2.63 2.41
N VAL A 22 -0.67 -1.50 3.09
CA VAL A 22 -0.03 -0.24 2.74
C VAL A 22 0.50 0.46 3.99
N GLY A 23 1.74 0.93 3.92
CA GLY A 23 2.32 1.88 4.86
C GLY A 23 2.49 3.26 4.21
N VAL A 24 2.12 4.32 4.92
CA VAL A 24 2.31 5.71 4.47
C VAL A 24 2.88 6.56 5.60
N VAL A 25 3.91 7.35 5.30
CA VAL A 25 4.57 8.23 6.27
C VAL A 25 4.80 9.61 5.68
N ARG A 26 4.34 10.65 6.38
CA ARG A 26 4.64 12.05 6.04
C ARG A 26 5.90 12.49 6.78
N VAL A 27 6.91 12.90 6.03
CA VAL A 27 8.17 13.43 6.54
C VAL A 27 8.25 14.92 6.21
N GLU A 28 8.44 15.75 7.21
CA GLU A 28 8.65 17.19 7.04
C GLU A 28 9.85 17.63 7.88
N ASP A 29 10.79 18.32 7.23
CA ASP A 29 12.06 18.75 7.82
C ASP A 29 12.83 17.59 8.48
N GLY A 30 12.84 16.42 7.82
CA GLY A 30 13.51 15.22 8.31
C GLY A 30 12.84 14.56 9.53
N THR A 31 11.65 15.03 9.93
CA THR A 31 10.88 14.48 11.05
C THR A 31 9.62 13.82 10.56
N ILE A 32 9.28 12.65 11.10
CA ILE A 32 7.99 11.99 10.81
C ILE A 32 6.88 12.75 11.52
N ARG A 33 6.00 13.37 10.73
CA ARG A 33 4.86 14.16 11.23
C ARG A 33 3.59 13.34 11.34
N ASP A 34 3.43 12.36 10.46
CA ASP A 34 2.24 11.54 10.44
C ASP A 34 2.53 10.15 9.85
N ARG A 35 1.70 9.18 10.22
CA ARG A 35 1.77 7.79 9.77
C ARG A 35 0.37 7.23 9.52
N PHE A 36 0.29 6.30 8.61
CA PHE A 36 -0.89 5.49 8.36
C PHE A 36 -0.47 4.10 7.94
N TYR A 37 -1.22 3.11 8.42
CA TYR A 37 -1.06 1.73 8.05
C TYR A 37 -2.44 1.10 7.94
N SER A 38 -2.64 0.26 6.93
CA SER A 38 -3.87 -0.52 6.80
C SER A 38 -3.58 -1.84 6.11
N LEU A 39 -4.26 -2.88 6.59
CA LEU A 39 -4.48 -4.09 5.81
C LEU A 39 -5.54 -3.79 4.74
N ILE A 40 -5.43 -4.51 3.62
CA ILE A 40 -6.29 -4.38 2.45
C ILE A 40 -6.71 -5.79 2.04
N LYS A 41 -7.98 -5.97 1.70
CA LYS A 41 -8.45 -7.21 1.09
C LYS A 41 -7.96 -7.27 -0.36
N PRO A 42 -7.04 -8.19 -0.71
CA PRO A 42 -6.38 -8.19 -2.00
C PRO A 42 -7.30 -8.68 -3.12
N ASN A 43 -6.99 -8.31 -4.36
CA ASN A 43 -7.66 -8.84 -5.55
C ASN A 43 -6.63 -9.12 -6.67
N PRO A 44 -6.43 -10.38 -7.09
CA PRO A 44 -7.14 -11.60 -6.67
C PRO A 44 -6.81 -12.00 -5.21
N ASN A 45 -7.82 -12.55 -4.52
CA ASN A 45 -7.72 -12.87 -3.09
C ASN A 45 -7.19 -14.29 -2.83
N PHE A 46 -5.90 -14.51 -3.12
CA PHE A 46 -5.18 -15.72 -2.70
C PHE A 46 -3.76 -15.35 -2.29
N TYR A 47 -3.13 -16.20 -1.48
CA TYR A 47 -1.82 -15.93 -0.91
C TYR A 47 -0.78 -16.94 -1.40
N CYS A 48 0.35 -16.41 -1.87
CA CYS A 48 1.52 -17.21 -2.16
C CYS A 48 2.36 -17.38 -0.90
N HIS A 49 2.82 -18.61 -0.64
CA HIS A 49 3.63 -18.91 0.54
C HIS A 49 4.85 -18.01 0.68
N TRP A 50 5.58 -17.77 -0.42
CA TRP A 50 6.79 -16.92 -0.43
C TRP A 50 6.51 -15.47 -0.02
N ALA A 51 5.35 -14.92 -0.37
CA ALA A 51 4.99 -13.55 0.03
C ALA A 51 4.71 -13.52 1.54
N THR A 52 3.90 -14.46 2.02
CA THR A 52 3.62 -14.62 3.45
C THR A 52 4.89 -14.87 4.27
N GLU A 53 5.89 -15.60 3.77
CA GLU A 53 7.17 -15.77 4.47
C GLU A 53 7.96 -14.46 4.61
N ILE A 54 7.85 -13.54 3.65
CA ILE A 54 8.56 -12.25 3.67
C ILE A 54 7.93 -11.29 4.69
N HIS A 55 6.62 -11.07 4.59
CA HIS A 55 5.93 -10.00 5.34
C HIS A 55 5.00 -10.53 6.46
N GLY A 56 4.77 -11.84 6.56
CA GLY A 56 3.97 -12.46 7.63
C GLY A 56 2.45 -12.34 7.48
N ILE A 57 1.95 -11.73 6.40
CA ILE A 57 0.52 -11.48 6.17
C ILE A 57 -0.08 -12.66 5.40
N ASN A 58 -1.21 -13.15 5.88
CA ASN A 58 -1.94 -14.26 5.31
C ASN A 58 -3.42 -13.92 5.06
N TYR A 59 -4.15 -14.87 4.48
CA TYR A 59 -5.56 -14.74 4.15
C TYR A 59 -6.44 -14.32 5.34
N TYR A 60 -6.19 -14.88 6.53
CA TYR A 60 -7.00 -14.61 7.72
C TYR A 60 -6.81 -13.20 8.27
N ASP A 61 -5.67 -12.57 8.00
CA ASP A 61 -5.42 -11.19 8.42
C ASP A 61 -6.25 -10.19 7.59
N THR A 62 -6.60 -10.55 6.36
CA THR A 62 -7.19 -9.63 5.37
C THR A 62 -8.61 -9.98 4.92
N ILE A 63 -9.17 -11.09 5.39
CA ILE A 63 -10.48 -11.58 4.93
C ILE A 63 -11.61 -10.57 5.17
N ASP A 64 -11.54 -9.87 6.31
CA ASP A 64 -12.48 -8.83 6.73
C ASP A 64 -11.94 -7.41 6.52
N ALA A 65 -10.77 -7.26 5.87
CA ALA A 65 -10.21 -5.97 5.56
C ALA A 65 -11.01 -5.25 4.46
N ARG A 66 -10.88 -3.93 4.41
CA ARG A 66 -11.52 -3.10 3.37
C ARG A 66 -10.83 -3.29 2.01
N PRO A 67 -11.56 -3.17 0.89
CA PRO A 67 -10.96 -3.18 -0.44
C PRO A 67 -10.10 -1.92 -0.66
N PHE A 68 -9.22 -1.98 -1.66
CA PHE A 68 -8.25 -0.91 -1.94
C PHE A 68 -8.88 0.50 -2.06
N PRO A 69 -9.99 0.73 -2.80
CA PRO A 69 -10.53 2.08 -2.97
C PRO A 69 -10.96 2.75 -1.65
N GLU A 70 -11.49 1.98 -0.71
CA GLU A 70 -11.89 2.51 0.60
C GLU A 70 -10.69 2.87 1.47
N VAL A 71 -9.61 2.09 1.38
CA VAL A 71 -8.36 2.40 2.09
C VAL A 71 -7.70 3.61 1.47
N TRP A 72 -7.60 3.66 0.14
CA TRP A 72 -7.00 4.75 -0.62
C TRP A 72 -7.66 6.10 -0.36
N LYS A 73 -9.00 6.14 -0.23
CA LYS A 73 -9.72 7.37 0.14
C LYS A 73 -9.18 8.01 1.42
N ASN A 74 -8.87 7.22 2.46
CA ASN A 74 -8.30 7.78 3.69
C ASN A 74 -6.86 8.30 3.48
N ILE A 75 -6.11 7.67 2.56
CA ILE A 75 -4.76 8.12 2.21
C ILE A 75 -4.84 9.46 1.48
N GLU A 76 -5.71 9.61 0.47
CA GLU A 76 -5.87 10.87 -0.27
C GLU A 76 -6.31 12.03 0.63
N GLU A 77 -7.24 11.79 1.55
CA GLU A 77 -7.72 12.80 2.49
C GLU A 77 -6.62 13.28 3.45
N LYS A 78 -5.70 12.39 3.85
CA LYS A 78 -4.69 12.65 4.89
C LYS A 78 -3.29 12.99 4.33
N PHE A 79 -2.95 12.45 3.17
CA PHE A 79 -1.63 12.51 2.55
C PHE A 79 -1.74 13.11 1.15
N SER A 80 -1.85 14.43 1.10
CA SER A 80 -1.83 15.22 -0.13
C SER A 80 -0.84 16.39 -0.03
N GLY A 81 -0.58 17.04 -1.16
CA GLY A 81 0.21 18.28 -1.25
C GLY A 81 1.73 18.11 -1.19
N LEU A 82 2.24 16.87 -1.13
CA LEU A 82 3.66 16.54 -1.19
C LEU A 82 3.90 15.40 -2.19
N PRO A 83 5.10 15.28 -2.77
CA PRO A 83 5.44 14.16 -3.64
C PRO A 83 5.46 12.84 -2.85
N PHE A 84 4.94 11.79 -3.47
CA PHE A 84 5.14 10.42 -2.99
C PHE A 84 6.52 9.90 -3.39
N VAL A 85 7.17 9.19 -2.48
CA VAL A 85 8.45 8.51 -2.70
C VAL A 85 8.35 7.06 -2.21
N ALA A 86 9.11 6.18 -2.85
CA ALA A 86 9.19 4.77 -2.48
C ALA A 86 10.63 4.28 -2.75
N HIS A 87 11.10 3.30 -1.97
CA HIS A 87 12.47 2.79 -2.12
C HIS A 87 12.66 2.04 -3.45
N ASN A 88 11.65 1.28 -3.86
CA ASN A 88 11.59 0.59 -5.15
C ASN A 88 10.39 1.11 -5.96
N SER A 89 10.42 2.39 -6.32
CA SER A 89 9.25 3.08 -6.91
C SER A 89 8.63 2.36 -8.10
N SER A 90 9.41 1.68 -8.93
CA SER A 90 8.89 0.87 -10.05
C SER A 90 7.94 -0.24 -9.59
N PHE A 91 8.17 -0.82 -8.40
CA PHE A 91 7.29 -1.81 -7.79
C PHE A 91 5.97 -1.14 -7.36
N ASP A 92 6.06 -0.13 -6.49
CA ASP A 92 4.89 0.51 -5.87
C ASP A 92 4.01 1.24 -6.89
N GLU A 93 4.63 1.94 -7.84
CA GLU A 93 3.93 2.57 -8.95
C GLU A 93 3.22 1.53 -9.83
N GLY A 94 3.85 0.38 -10.06
CA GLY A 94 3.24 -0.76 -10.77
C GLY A 94 2.02 -1.31 -10.03
N CYS A 95 2.06 -1.37 -8.70
CA CYS A 95 0.91 -1.75 -7.88
C CYS A 95 -0.23 -0.74 -8.00
N LEU A 96 0.05 0.57 -7.90
CA LEU A 96 -0.94 1.64 -8.08
C LEU A 96 -1.61 1.60 -9.46
N LYS A 97 -0.84 1.42 -10.53
CA LYS A 97 -1.39 1.28 -11.89
C LYS A 97 -2.30 0.06 -12.00
N ALA A 98 -1.88 -1.08 -11.48
CA ALA A 98 -2.66 -2.31 -11.56
C ALA A 98 -3.99 -2.24 -10.77
N VAL A 99 -4.00 -1.61 -9.59
CA VAL A 99 -5.27 -1.40 -8.87
C VAL A 99 -6.13 -0.33 -9.53
N TYR A 100 -5.54 0.70 -10.13
CA TYR A 100 -6.28 1.68 -10.93
C TYR A 100 -6.98 1.00 -12.11
N GLU A 101 -6.30 0.12 -12.85
CA GLU A 101 -6.90 -0.66 -13.94
C GLU A 101 -7.99 -1.64 -13.47
N LEU A 102 -7.89 -2.15 -12.24
CA LEU A 102 -8.85 -3.09 -11.69
C LEU A 102 -10.17 -2.43 -11.23
N TYR A 103 -10.11 -1.18 -10.75
CA TYR A 103 -11.24 -0.48 -10.14
C TYR A 103 -11.83 0.65 -11.01
N ASN A 104 -11.33 0.88 -12.22
CA ASN A 104 -11.90 1.80 -13.21
C ASN A 104 -12.44 1.06 -14.44
#